data_AF-A0A934GKT5-F1
#
_entry.id   AF-A0A934GKT5-F1
#
_cell.length_a   1.000
_cell.length_b   1.000
_cell.length_c   1.000
_cell.angle_alpha   90.00
_cell.angle_beta   90.00
_cell.angle_gamma   90.00
#
_symmetry.space_group_name_H-M   'P 1'
#
loop_
_entity.id
_entity.type
_entity.pdbx_description
1 polymer ?
#
loop_
_entity_poly.entity_id
_entity_poly.type
_entity_poly.pdbx_seq_one_letter_code
_entity_poly.pdbx_strand_id
1 'polypeptide(L)'
;MFNWETKYAIGHAEVDSQHQDLIAVMNHLYELLTSAPRDVNSQAERIINELALHVSTHFAYEEDLMVRIGYPTEKIAQHAAIHNDMLAKVQSIVAAHRSGDARALEDLLPLLYGEWLIDHICEKDMDFSGYL
;
A
#
# COMPACT_ATOMS: atom_id res chain seq x y z
N MET A 1 3.05 -7.02 12.67
CA MET A 1 2.25 -7.72 11.64
C MET A 1 0.79 -7.32 11.78
N PHE A 2 0.12 -7.14 10.65
CA PHE A 2 -1.28 -6.72 10.57
C PHE A 2 -2.07 -7.88 9.99
N ASN A 3 -3.17 -8.24 10.65
CA ASN A 3 -4.02 -9.33 10.19
C ASN A 3 -5.25 -8.71 9.52
N TRP A 4 -5.60 -9.20 8.33
CA TRP A 4 -6.86 -8.85 7.71
C TRP A 4 -8.03 -9.29 8.60
N GLU A 5 -9.01 -8.41 8.73
CA GLU A 5 -10.26 -8.65 9.41
C GLU A 5 -11.40 -8.18 8.51
N THR A 6 -12.55 -8.85 8.58
CA THR A 6 -13.72 -8.51 7.73
C THR A 6 -14.24 -7.10 7.94
N LYS A 7 -13.90 -6.44 9.05
CA LYS A 7 -14.26 -5.05 9.32
C LYS A 7 -13.53 -4.03 8.42
N TYR A 8 -12.45 -4.44 7.75
CA TYR A 8 -11.73 -3.61 6.78
C TYR A 8 -12.26 -3.79 5.35
N ALA A 9 -13.15 -4.76 5.12
CA ALA A 9 -13.71 -4.99 3.80
C ALA A 9 -14.64 -3.82 3.43
N ILE A 10 -14.45 -3.27 2.24
CA ILE A 10 -15.31 -2.23 1.68
C ILE A 10 -16.55 -2.84 0.99
N GLY A 11 -16.58 -4.16 0.81
CA GLY A 11 -17.70 -4.87 0.20
C GLY A 11 -17.58 -5.07 -1.32
N HIS A 12 -16.45 -4.67 -1.91
CA HIS A 12 -16.11 -4.96 -3.30
C HIS A 12 -15.05 -6.07 -3.34
N ALA A 13 -15.45 -7.28 -3.74
CA ALA A 13 -14.61 -8.48 -3.64
C ALA A 13 -13.19 -8.35 -4.23
N GLU A 14 -13.05 -7.68 -5.38
CA GLU A 14 -11.73 -7.45 -5.99
C GLU A 14 -10.86 -6.50 -5.16
N VAL A 15 -11.44 -5.45 -4.59
CA VAL A 15 -10.69 -4.48 -3.76
C VAL A 15 -10.29 -5.13 -2.45
N ASP A 16 -11.22 -5.85 -1.82
CA ASP A 16 -10.97 -6.60 -0.59
C ASP A 16 -9.88 -7.67 -0.79
N SER A 17 -9.78 -8.27 -1.98
CA SER A 17 -8.69 -9.20 -2.33
C SER A 17 -7.35 -8.47 -2.49
N GLN A 18 -7.34 -7.33 -3.18
CA GLN A 18 -6.13 -6.52 -3.36
C GLN A 18 -5.60 -5.99 -2.02
N HIS A 19 -6.47 -5.58 -1.10
CA HIS A 19 -6.08 -5.19 0.26
C HIS A 19 -5.43 -6.34 1.03
N GLN A 20 -5.98 -7.56 0.93
CA GLN A 20 -5.39 -8.75 1.54
C GLN A 20 -3.99 -9.05 0.98
N ASP A 21 -3.81 -8.94 -0.33
CA ASP A 21 -2.51 -9.14 -0.99
C ASP A 21 -1.50 -8.07 -0.53
N LEU A 22 -1.91 -6.80 -0.46
CA LEU A 22 -1.06 -5.72 0.05
C LEU A 22 -0.61 -5.97 1.50
N ILE A 23 -1.53 -6.42 2.36
CA ILE A 23 -1.22 -6.77 3.74
C ILE A 23 -0.25 -7.96 3.82
N ALA A 24 -0.40 -8.95 2.94
CA ALA A 24 0.49 -10.10 2.88
C ALA A 24 1.92 -9.70 2.46
N VAL A 25 2.07 -8.89 1.41
CA VAL A 25 3.38 -8.37 0.97
C VAL A 25 4.04 -7.53 2.07
N MET A 26 3.25 -6.71 2.75
CA MET A 26 3.71 -5.91 3.89
C MET A 26 4.21 -6.79 5.05
N ASN A 27 3.45 -7.84 5.42
CA ASN A 27 3.85 -8.81 6.45
C ASN A 27 5.13 -9.56 6.09
N HIS A 28 5.28 -9.96 4.82
CA HIS A 28 6.50 -10.59 4.35
C HIS A 28 7.72 -9.66 4.48
N LEU A 29 7.55 -8.38 4.15
CA LEU A 29 8.62 -7.40 4.34
C LEU A 29 8.99 -7.23 5.83
N TYR A 30 8.00 -7.14 6.72
CA TYR A 30 8.25 -7.05 8.16
C TYR A 30 9.07 -8.22 8.68
N GLU A 31 8.70 -9.44 8.31
CA GLU A 31 9.43 -10.66 8.70
C GLU A 31 10.87 -10.65 8.17
N LEU A 32 11.07 -10.23 6.92
CA LEU A 32 12.40 -10.13 6.34
C LEU A 32 13.29 -9.12 7.10
N LEU A 33 12.77 -7.91 7.35
CA LEU A 33 13.54 -6.85 8.01
C LEU A 33 13.83 -7.18 9.48
N THR A 34 12.92 -7.89 10.15
CA THR A 34 13.10 -8.28 11.56
C THR A 34 14.00 -9.50 11.74
N SER A 35 13.99 -10.45 10.80
CA SER A 35 14.87 -11.64 10.84
C SER A 35 16.31 -11.34 10.42
N ALA A 36 16.55 -10.24 9.72
CA ALA A 36 17.86 -9.73 9.31
C ALA A 36 18.81 -10.82 8.72
N PRO A 37 18.39 -11.57 7.69
CA PRO A 37 19.24 -12.59 7.06
C PRO A 37 20.43 -11.96 6.33
N ARG A 38 21.45 -12.76 5.99
CA ARG A 38 22.67 -12.27 5.32
C ARG A 38 22.41 -11.55 3.99
N ASP A 39 21.35 -11.92 3.30
CA ASP A 39 20.94 -11.43 1.99
C ASP A 39 19.74 -10.46 2.05
N VAL A 40 19.45 -9.92 3.24
CA VAL A 40 18.33 -9.00 3.53
C VAL A 40 18.17 -7.90 2.49
N ASN A 41 19.25 -7.27 2.04
CA ASN A 41 19.19 -6.16 1.08
C ASN A 41 18.61 -6.58 -0.29
N SER A 42 19.01 -7.76 -0.78
CA SER A 42 18.56 -8.28 -2.08
C SER A 42 17.13 -8.81 -2.03
N GLN A 43 16.75 -9.43 -0.91
CA GLN A 43 15.39 -9.87 -0.69
C GLN A 43 14.45 -8.67 -0.50
N ALA A 44 14.90 -7.64 0.23
CA ALA A 44 14.11 -6.43 0.49
C ALA A 44 13.84 -5.68 -0.81
N GLU A 45 14.85 -5.56 -1.69
CA GLU A 45 14.65 -4.95 -3.01
C GLU A 45 13.56 -5.67 -3.82
N ARG A 46 13.54 -7.01 -3.80
CA ARG A 46 12.51 -7.79 -4.49
C ARG A 46 11.11 -7.51 -3.92
N ILE A 47 10.95 -7.58 -2.60
CA ILE A 47 9.65 -7.36 -1.94
C ILE A 47 9.18 -5.91 -2.13
N ILE A 48 10.09 -4.94 -2.12
CA ILE A 48 9.76 -3.53 -2.35
C ILE A 48 9.26 -3.29 -3.79
N ASN A 49 9.89 -3.93 -4.79
CA ASN A 49 9.43 -3.82 -6.17
C ASN A 49 8.04 -4.46 -6.34
N GLU A 50 7.79 -5.58 -5.67
CA GLU A 50 6.49 -6.23 -5.63
C GLU A 50 5.44 -5.32 -4.98
N LEU A 51 5.75 -4.75 -3.82
CA LEU A 51 4.88 -3.79 -3.14
C LEU A 51 4.56 -2.58 -4.01
N ALA A 52 5.55 -1.97 -4.66
CA ALA A 52 5.34 -0.81 -5.52
C ALA A 52 4.40 -1.16 -6.70
N LEU A 53 4.55 -2.35 -7.28
CA LEU A 53 3.67 -2.83 -8.34
C LEU A 53 2.23 -3.04 -7.82
N HIS A 54 2.08 -3.75 -6.70
CA HIS A 54 0.77 -4.01 -6.09
C HIS A 54 0.03 -2.71 -5.73
N VAL A 55 0.72 -1.78 -5.06
CA VAL A 55 0.16 -0.48 -4.68
C VAL A 55 -0.27 0.32 -5.91
N SER A 56 0.58 0.42 -6.93
CA SER A 56 0.23 1.17 -8.15
C SER A 56 -0.96 0.56 -8.92
N THR A 57 -1.04 -0.77 -8.96
CA THR A 57 -2.13 -1.49 -9.64
C THR A 57 -3.43 -1.33 -8.87
N HIS A 58 -3.38 -1.46 -7.55
CA HIS A 58 -4.51 -1.28 -6.65
C HIS A 58 -5.09 0.14 -6.75
N PHE A 59 -4.25 1.17 -6.65
CA PHE A 59 -4.69 2.56 -6.75
C PHE A 59 -5.35 2.88 -8.10
N ALA A 60 -4.77 2.41 -9.20
CA ALA A 60 -5.38 2.56 -10.52
C ALA A 60 -6.74 1.85 -10.63
N TYR A 61 -6.88 0.69 -9.99
CA TYR A 61 -8.13 -0.06 -9.95
C TYR A 61 -9.20 0.70 -9.16
N GLU A 62 -8.87 1.23 -7.99
CA GLU A 62 -9.80 2.01 -7.18
C GLU A 62 -10.24 3.30 -7.88
N GLU A 63 -9.31 4.01 -8.53
CA GLU A 63 -9.62 5.22 -9.28
C GLU A 63 -10.60 4.96 -10.44
N ASP A 64 -10.40 3.87 -11.19
CA ASP A 64 -11.36 3.43 -12.21
C ASP A 64 -12.71 3.04 -11.60
N LEU A 65 -12.70 2.29 -10.49
CA LEU A 65 -13.91 1.87 -9.80
C LEU A 65 -14.71 3.08 -9.30
N MET A 66 -14.06 4.04 -8.66
CA MET A 66 -14.67 5.27 -8.16
C MET A 66 -15.38 6.04 -9.29
N VAL A 67 -14.79 6.13 -10.48
CA VAL A 67 -15.43 6.73 -11.66
C VAL A 67 -16.68 5.94 -12.06
N ARG A 68 -16.58 4.60 -12.11
CA ARG A 68 -17.67 3.71 -12.57
C ARG A 68 -18.87 3.71 -11.63
N ILE A 69 -18.66 3.85 -10.32
CA ILE A 69 -19.72 3.87 -9.31
C ILE A 69 -20.28 5.28 -9.06
N GLY A 70 -19.79 6.29 -9.78
CA GLY A 70 -20.29 7.67 -9.67
C GLY A 70 -19.86 8.39 -8.39
N TYR A 71 -18.70 8.04 -7.84
CA TYR A 71 -18.11 8.75 -6.71
C TYR A 71 -17.81 10.21 -7.10
N PRO A 72 -18.02 11.21 -6.21
CA PRO A 72 -17.89 12.62 -6.58
C PRO A 72 -16.50 12.96 -7.12
N THR A 73 -16.43 13.67 -8.25
CA THR A 73 -15.17 13.93 -8.97
C THR A 73 -14.14 14.68 -8.12
N GLU A 74 -14.59 15.61 -7.28
CA GLU A 74 -13.74 16.32 -6.34
C GLU A 74 -13.14 15.41 -5.26
N LYS A 75 -13.86 14.35 -4.86
CA LYS A 75 -13.36 13.35 -3.93
C LYS A 75 -12.40 12.37 -4.60
N ILE A 76 -12.68 11.97 -5.85
CA ILE A 76 -11.72 11.18 -6.66
C ILE A 76 -10.39 11.91 -6.74
N ALA A 77 -10.40 13.21 -7.04
CA ALA A 77 -9.17 14.01 -7.12
C ALA A 77 -8.42 14.08 -5.79
N GLN A 78 -9.12 14.16 -4.65
CA GLN A 78 -8.51 14.12 -3.32
C GLN A 78 -7.90 12.75 -3.00
N HIS A 79 -8.60 11.66 -3.34
CA HIS A 79 -8.14 10.29 -3.13
C HIS A 79 -6.91 9.99 -3.99
N ALA A 80 -6.94 10.35 -5.28
CA ALA A 80 -5.79 10.23 -6.19
C ALA A 80 -4.59 11.08 -5.74
N ALA A 81 -4.81 12.24 -5.10
CA ALA A 81 -3.69 13.01 -4.53
C ALA A 81 -3.01 12.26 -3.38
N ILE A 82 -3.78 11.57 -2.54
CA ILE A 82 -3.24 10.70 -1.47
C ILE A 82 -2.44 9.55 -2.10
N HIS A 83 -2.98 8.86 -3.12
CA HIS A 83 -2.29 7.81 -3.85
C HIS A 83 -0.95 8.27 -4.45
N ASN A 84 -0.94 9.45 -5.07
CA ASN A 84 0.27 9.98 -5.70
C ASN A 84 1.36 10.29 -4.67
N ASP A 85 0.99 10.90 -3.53
CA ASP A 85 1.91 11.09 -2.42
C ASP A 85 2.45 9.73 -1.94
N MET A 86 1.56 8.72 -1.83
CA MET A 86 1.92 7.37 -1.42
C MET A 86 2.96 6.72 -2.30
N LEU A 87 2.70 6.74 -3.60
CA LEU A 87 3.62 6.21 -4.59
C LEU A 87 4.96 6.96 -4.58
N ALA A 88 4.95 8.29 -4.44
CA ALA A 88 6.16 9.09 -4.39
C ALA A 88 7.05 8.76 -3.20
N LYS A 89 6.49 8.56 -2.00
CA LYS A 89 7.28 8.17 -0.82
C LYS A 89 7.87 6.77 -0.97
N VAL A 90 7.07 5.79 -1.45
CA VAL A 90 7.58 4.43 -1.72
C VAL A 90 8.75 4.50 -2.71
N GLN A 91 8.58 5.21 -3.83
CA GLN A 91 9.62 5.38 -4.83
C GLN A 91 10.89 6.05 -4.28
N SER A 92 10.74 7.06 -3.41
CA SER A 92 11.87 7.72 -2.76
C SER A 92 12.66 6.75 -1.89
N ILE A 93 12.00 5.90 -1.11
CA ILE A 93 12.66 4.90 -0.28
C ILE A 93 13.36 3.83 -1.15
N VAL A 94 12.70 3.37 -2.23
CA VAL A 94 13.30 2.42 -3.19
C VAL A 94 14.60 3.02 -3.78
N ALA A 95 14.55 4.30 -4.17
CA ALA A 95 15.69 4.98 -4.75
C ALA A 95 16.85 5.14 -3.75
N ALA A 96 16.54 5.52 -2.50
CA ALA A 96 17.53 5.63 -1.43
C ALA A 96 18.21 4.28 -1.14
N HIS A 97 17.43 3.20 -1.01
CA HIS A 97 17.96 1.84 -0.83
C HIS A 97 18.89 1.42 -1.97
N ARG A 98 18.46 1.63 -3.23
CA ARG A 98 19.27 1.33 -4.43
C ARG A 98 20.56 2.16 -4.51
N SER A 99 20.58 3.34 -3.91
CA SER A 99 21.78 4.19 -3.84
C SER A 99 22.79 3.75 -2.76
N GLY A 100 22.47 2.69 -2.00
CA GLY A 100 23.33 2.12 -0.97
C GLY A 100 23.00 2.56 0.46
N ASP A 101 21.90 3.30 0.67
CA ASP A 101 21.42 3.61 2.01
C ASP A 101 20.62 2.45 2.58
N ALA A 102 21.32 1.54 3.27
CA ALA A 102 20.70 0.37 3.91
C ALA A 102 19.67 0.76 4.99
N ARG A 103 19.70 1.99 5.51
CA ARG A 103 18.74 2.47 6.52
C ARG A 103 17.44 2.96 5.89
N ALA A 104 17.38 3.18 4.58
CA ALA A 104 16.15 3.56 3.89
C ALA A 104 15.00 2.57 4.16
N LEU A 105 15.33 1.29 4.36
CA LEU A 105 14.36 0.24 4.69
C LEU A 105 13.70 0.43 6.07
N GLU A 106 14.34 1.15 6.99
CA GLU A 106 13.80 1.45 8.32
C GLU A 106 12.58 2.36 8.23
N ASP A 107 12.50 3.22 7.20
CA ASP A 107 11.37 4.13 6.96
C ASP A 107 10.17 3.43 6.33
N LEU A 108 10.36 2.24 5.76
CA LEU A 108 9.31 1.55 5.01
C LEU A 108 8.28 0.88 5.92
N LEU A 109 8.69 0.38 7.10
CA LEU A 109 7.75 -0.21 8.05
C LEU A 109 6.80 0.82 8.70
N PRO A 110 7.27 1.97 9.20
CA PRO A 110 6.39 3.04 9.68
C PRO A 110 5.44 3.55 8.60
N LEU A 111 5.88 3.60 7.34
CA LEU A 111 5.04 4.01 6.22
C LEU A 111 3.85 3.05 5.99
N LEU A 112 4.10 1.74 6.06
CA LEU A 112 3.09 0.72 5.73
C LEU A 112 2.22 0.32 6.93
N TYR A 113 2.83 0.13 8.10
CA TYR A 113 2.14 -0.29 9.33
C TYR A 113 1.63 0.87 10.19
N GLY A 114 2.14 2.07 9.95
CA GLY A 114 1.71 3.27 10.66
C GLY A 114 0.56 3.96 9.94
N GLU A 115 0.61 5.29 9.94
CA GLU A 115 -0.49 6.22 9.64
C GLU A 115 -1.00 6.21 8.18
N TRP A 116 -0.57 5.26 7.35
CA TRP A 116 -0.65 5.46 5.90
C TRP A 116 -1.38 4.37 5.14
N LEU A 117 -0.82 3.17 4.92
CA LEU A 117 -1.54 2.17 4.12
C LEU A 117 -2.77 1.62 4.87
N ILE A 118 -2.61 1.29 6.15
CA ILE A 118 -3.73 0.76 6.96
C ILE A 118 -4.79 1.83 7.20
N ASP A 119 -4.41 3.05 7.57
CA ASP A 119 -5.37 4.14 7.79
C ASP A 119 -6.06 4.55 6.48
N HIS A 120 -5.37 4.46 5.34
CA HIS A 120 -5.99 4.65 4.03
C HIS A 120 -7.08 3.62 3.75
N ILE A 121 -6.77 2.33 3.90
CA ILE A 121 -7.73 1.23 3.75
C ILE A 121 -8.92 1.40 4.70
N CYS A 122 -8.66 1.73 5.96
CA CYS A 122 -9.70 1.80 6.98
C CYS A 122 -10.57 3.07 6.88
N GLU A 123 -10.02 4.19 6.42
CA GLU A 123 -10.71 5.48 6.44
C GLU A 123 -11.06 6.02 5.06
N LYS A 124 -10.13 5.98 4.11
CA LYS A 124 -10.30 6.58 2.79
C LYS A 124 -11.06 5.66 1.85
N ASP A 125 -10.68 4.38 1.80
CA ASP A 125 -11.32 3.43 0.90
C ASP A 125 -12.75 3.12 1.36
N MET A 126 -12.97 3.16 2.67
CA MET A 126 -14.30 3.05 3.26
C MET A 126 -15.24 4.20 2.88
N ASP A 127 -14.76 5.40 2.53
CA ASP A 127 -15.62 6.55 2.17
C ASP A 127 -16.38 6.32 0.85
N PHE A 128 -15.79 5.59 -0.10
CA PHE A 128 -16.47 5.25 -1.35
C PHE A 128 -17.30 3.95 -1.27
N SER A 129 -17.21 3.18 -0.17
CA SER A 129 -17.99 1.95 0.02
C SER A 129 -19.50 2.15 -0.08
N GLY A 130 -20.01 3.32 0.34
CA GLY A 130 -21.44 3.66 0.27
C GLY A 130 -21.97 3.88 -1.15
N TYR A 131 -21.11 3.87 -2.17
CA TYR A 131 -21.45 4.00 -3.59
C TYR A 131 -21.42 2.65 -4.33
N LEU A 132 -20.97 1.57 -3.67
CA LEU A 132 -20.97 0.21 -4.20
C LEU A 132 -22.37 -0.42 -4.18
#